data_AF-A0A657K4M1-F1
#
_entry.id   AF-A0A657K4M1-F1
#
_cell.length_a   1.000
_cell.length_b   1.000
_cell.length_c   1.000
_cell.angle_alpha   90.00
_cell.angle_beta   90.00
_cell.angle_gamma   90.00
#
_symmetry.space_group_name_H-M   'P 1'
#
loop_
_entity.id
_entity.type
_entity.pdbx_description
1 polymer ?
#
loop_
_entity_poly.entity_id
_entity_poly.type
_entity_poly.pdbx_seq_one_letter_code
_entity_poly.pdbx_strand_id
1 'polypeptide(L)'
;MFDDLTYSEPPPSSFHRWSGKKWVLDEDAKNEHLIKNNQALKNSLINEANKKIAILQDIIDLDMQETDEEAQLKQWKKYRILVTRVDASDVNAVFPVKPE
;
A
#
# COMPACT_ATOMS: atom_id res chain seq x y z
N MET A 1 -32.69 -7.49 40.76
CA MET A 1 -31.63 -6.47 40.72
C MET A 1 -31.10 -6.47 39.31
N PHE A 2 -31.43 -5.45 38.54
CA PHE A 2 -30.85 -5.26 37.21
C PHE A 2 -29.74 -4.23 37.41
N ASP A 3 -28.52 -4.70 37.62
CA ASP A 3 -27.36 -3.81 37.69
C ASP A 3 -27.11 -3.26 36.29
N ASP A 4 -27.48 -1.99 36.14
CA ASP A 4 -26.90 -0.97 35.28
C ASP A 4 -26.15 -1.49 34.04
N LEU A 5 -26.91 -1.74 32.98
CA LEU A 5 -26.36 -1.76 31.62
C LEU A 5 -25.88 -0.35 31.31
N THR A 6 -24.65 -0.02 31.71
CA THR A 6 -23.96 1.21 31.30
C THR A 6 -23.98 1.27 29.78
N TYR A 7 -24.92 2.05 29.24
CA TYR A 7 -25.07 2.28 27.81
C TYR A 7 -23.90 3.16 27.38
N SER A 8 -22.74 2.55 27.18
CA SER A 8 -21.61 3.19 26.53
C SER A 8 -22.02 3.46 25.09
N GLU A 9 -21.94 4.71 24.66
CA GLU A 9 -22.05 5.06 23.23
C GLU A 9 -21.11 4.15 22.42
N PRO A 10 -21.49 3.68 21.23
CA PRO A 10 -20.59 2.89 20.40
C PRO A 10 -19.38 3.72 19.96
N PRO A 11 -18.20 3.10 19.75
CA PRO A 11 -17.03 3.82 19.27
C PRO A 11 -17.28 4.39 17.88
N PRO A 12 -16.84 5.63 17.59
CA PRO A 12 -17.01 6.24 16.26
C PRO A 12 -16.25 5.51 15.15
N SER A 13 -15.15 4.82 15.47
CA SER A 13 -14.40 3.99 14.53
C SER A 13 -13.59 2.91 15.27
N SER A 14 -13.03 1.95 14.53
CA SER A 14 -12.14 0.90 15.04
C SER A 14 -10.86 1.41 15.71
N PHE A 15 -10.53 2.69 15.50
CA PHE A 15 -9.37 3.33 16.09
C PHE A 15 -9.72 4.18 17.32
N HIS A 16 -10.93 4.10 17.86
CA HIS A 16 -11.27 4.80 19.10
C HIS A 16 -11.19 3.86 20.31
N ARG A 17 -10.55 4.33 21.38
CA ARG A 17 -10.48 3.64 22.68
C ARG A 17 -11.27 4.40 23.75
N TRP A 18 -11.91 3.68 24.66
CA TRP A 18 -12.65 4.29 25.77
C TRP A 18 -11.66 4.79 26.83
N SER A 19 -11.72 6.08 27.18
CA SER A 19 -10.88 6.68 28.22
C SER A 19 -11.45 6.55 29.64
N GLY A 20 -12.58 5.86 29.80
CA GLY A 20 -13.38 5.86 31.03
C GLY A 20 -14.48 6.94 31.05
N LYS A 21 -14.38 7.96 30.19
CA LYS A 21 -15.38 9.06 30.11
C LYS A 21 -15.86 9.37 28.70
N LYS A 22 -15.00 9.18 27.70
CA LYS A 22 -15.28 9.44 26.28
C LYS A 22 -14.44 8.54 25.38
N TRP A 23 -14.88 8.37 24.15
CA TRP A 23 -14.06 7.81 23.09
C TRP A 23 -12.94 8.77 22.71
N VAL A 24 -11.72 8.26 22.63
CA VAL A 24 -10.53 8.99 22.21
C VAL A 24 -9.90 8.25 21.04
N LEU A 25 -9.55 8.98 19.98
CA LEU A 25 -8.84 8.41 18.85
C LEU A 25 -7.46 7.92 19.31
N ASP A 26 -7.18 6.67 18.98
CA ASP A 26 -5.87 6.04 19.09
C ASP A 26 -5.10 6.32 17.80
N GLU A 27 -4.39 7.46 17.79
CA GLU A 27 -3.61 7.90 16.63
C GLU A 27 -2.48 6.92 16.31
N ASP A 28 -1.90 6.26 17.32
CA ASP A 28 -0.86 5.26 17.14
C ASP A 28 -1.43 4.04 16.40
N ALA A 29 -2.56 3.49 16.85
CA ALA A 29 -3.22 2.36 16.18
C ALA A 29 -3.66 2.71 14.75
N LYS A 30 -4.11 3.95 14.52
CA LYS A 30 -4.45 4.44 13.17
C LYS A 30 -3.20 4.52 12.28
N ASN A 31 -2.11 5.08 12.79
CA ASN A 31 -0.87 5.25 12.05
C ASN A 31 -0.21 3.90 11.72
N GLU A 32 -0.16 2.98 12.69
CA GLU A 32 0.33 1.62 12.47
C GLU A 32 -0.46 0.90 11.36
N HIS A 33 -1.79 1.04 11.36
CA HIS A 33 -2.63 0.48 10.31
C HIS A 33 -2.35 1.09 8.93
N LEU A 34 -2.16 2.42 8.85
CA LEU A 34 -1.79 3.09 7.60
C LEU A 34 -0.42 2.64 7.08
N ILE A 35 0.58 2.54 7.96
CA ILE A 35 1.92 2.04 7.63
C ILE A 35 1.85 0.62 7.08
N LYS A 36 1.09 -0.27 7.76
CA LYS A 36 0.90 -1.65 7.31
C LYS A 36 0.28 -1.71 5.91
N ASN A 37 -0.70 -0.85 5.63
CA ASN A 37 -1.32 -0.76 4.30
C ASN A 37 -0.34 -0.24 3.25
N ASN A 38 0.47 0.77 3.57
CA ASN A 38 1.50 1.30 2.67
C ASN A 38 2.55 0.23 2.35
N GLN A 39 2.99 -0.55 3.33
CA GLN A 39 3.91 -1.67 3.12
C GLN A 39 3.30 -2.78 2.23
N ALA A 40 2.04 -3.14 2.47
CA ALA A 40 1.33 -4.12 1.64
C ALA A 40 1.17 -3.63 0.20
N LEU A 41 0.81 -2.35 0.01
CA LEU A 41 0.70 -1.72 -1.30
C LEU A 41 2.05 -1.72 -2.03
N LYS A 42 3.13 -1.30 -1.37
CA LYS A 42 4.49 -1.33 -1.92
C LYS A 42 4.85 -2.72 -2.46
N ASN A 43 4.62 -3.76 -1.66
CA ASN A 43 4.90 -5.13 -2.06
C ASN A 43 4.06 -5.58 -3.27
N SER A 44 2.77 -5.22 -3.29
CA SER A 44 1.88 -5.52 -4.41
C SER A 44 2.33 -4.86 -5.71
N LEU A 45 2.69 -3.57 -5.65
CA LEU A 45 3.19 -2.80 -6.81
C LEU A 45 4.54 -3.33 -7.33
N ILE A 46 5.46 -3.74 -6.43
CA ILE A 46 6.72 -4.37 -6.83
C ILE A 46 6.46 -5.72 -7.52
N ASN A 47 5.55 -6.52 -6.99
CA ASN A 47 5.21 -7.82 -7.58
C ASN A 47 4.58 -7.67 -8.97
N GLU A 48 3.68 -6.69 -9.13
CA GLU A 48 3.10 -6.36 -10.43
C GLU A 48 4.17 -5.93 -11.44
N ALA A 49 5.06 -5.01 -11.04
CA ALA A 49 6.16 -4.56 -11.89
C ALA A 49 7.09 -5.72 -12.27
N ASN A 50 7.41 -6.63 -11.34
CA ASN A 50 8.22 -7.81 -11.63
C ASN A 50 7.57 -8.72 -12.66
N LYS A 51 6.25 -8.97 -12.59
CA LYS A 51 5.52 -9.78 -13.56
C LYS A 51 5.57 -9.14 -14.96
N LYS A 52 5.32 -7.83 -15.06
CA LYS A 52 5.39 -7.09 -16.33
C LYS A 52 6.81 -7.12 -16.92
N ILE A 53 7.82 -6.88 -16.09
CA ILE A 53 9.23 -6.94 -16.49
C ILE A 53 9.60 -8.33 -17.00
N ALA A 54 9.13 -9.41 -16.35
CA ALA A 54 9.42 -10.77 -16.79
C ALA A 54 8.88 -11.03 -18.20
N ILE A 55 7.61 -10.71 -18.45
CA ILE A 55 7.00 -10.88 -19.78
C ILE A 55 7.73 -10.07 -20.85
N LEU A 56 8.05 -8.80 -20.56
CA LEU A 56 8.76 -7.93 -21.51
C LEU A 56 10.18 -8.42 -21.78
N GLN A 57 10.85 -9.00 -20.78
CA GLN A 57 12.17 -9.62 -20.98
C GLN A 57 12.06 -10.89 -21.79
N ASP A 58 11.08 -11.76 -21.54
CA ASP A 58 10.88 -12.98 -22.32
C ASP A 58 10.66 -12.64 -23.80
N ILE A 59 9.89 -11.58 -24.11
CA ILE A 59 9.69 -11.09 -25.48
C ILE A 59 11.02 -10.68 -26.12
N ILE A 60 11.88 -9.98 -25.37
CA ILE A 60 13.17 -9.51 -25.88
C ILE A 60 14.16 -10.66 -26.04
N ASP A 61 14.24 -11.54 -25.05
CA ASP A 61 15.17 -12.67 -25.02
C ASP A 61 14.84 -13.72 -26.09
N LEU A 62 13.59 -13.78 -26.54
CA LEU A 62 13.12 -14.65 -27.63
C LEU A 62 13.11 -13.95 -29.00
N ASP A 63 13.60 -12.71 -29.10
CA ASP A 63 13.57 -11.89 -30.31
C ASP A 63 12.16 -11.77 -30.92
N MET A 64 11.14 -11.69 -30.06
CA MET A 64 9.72 -11.60 -30.42
C MET A 64 9.14 -10.18 -30.29
N GLN A 65 9.99 -9.15 -30.30
CA GLN A 65 9.53 -7.77 -30.18
C GLN A 65 8.69 -7.37 -31.41
N GLU A 66 7.49 -6.80 -31.19
CA GLU A 66 6.62 -6.29 -32.26
C GLU A 66 6.51 -4.77 -32.24
N THR A 67 6.72 -4.15 -31.08
CA THR A 67 6.52 -2.71 -30.85
C THR A 67 7.63 -2.14 -29.96
N ASP A 68 7.25 -1.37 -28.94
CA ASP A 68 8.15 -0.60 -28.08
C ASP A 68 8.48 -1.35 -26.77
N GLU A 69 8.56 -2.69 -26.79
CA GLU A 69 8.74 -3.50 -25.58
C GLU A 69 10.02 -3.15 -24.81
N GLU A 70 11.10 -2.76 -25.50
CA GLU A 70 12.33 -2.27 -24.85
C GLU A 70 12.11 -0.96 -24.07
N ALA A 71 11.31 -0.05 -24.63
CA ALA A 71 10.98 1.21 -23.98
C ALA A 71 10.07 0.97 -22.78
N GLN A 72 9.04 0.13 -22.93
CA GLN A 72 8.16 -0.29 -21.84
C GLN A 72 8.97 -0.97 -20.73
N LEU A 73 9.88 -1.88 -21.07
CA LEU A 73 10.75 -2.55 -20.11
C LEU A 73 11.57 -1.55 -19.28
N LYS A 74 12.13 -0.53 -19.94
CA LYS A 74 12.88 0.52 -19.27
C LYS A 74 11.99 1.35 -18.33
N GLN A 75 10.76 1.66 -18.74
CA GLN A 75 9.78 2.38 -17.90
C GLN A 75 9.37 1.56 -16.68
N TRP A 76 9.02 0.28 -16.85
CA TRP A 76 8.66 -0.62 -15.76
C TRP A 76 9.83 -0.87 -14.78
N LYS A 77 11.07 -0.99 -15.29
CA LYS A 77 12.28 -1.07 -14.43
C LYS A 77 12.47 0.21 -13.60
N LYS A 78 12.31 1.40 -14.20
CA LYS A 78 12.37 2.68 -13.48
C LYS A 78 11.27 2.77 -12.43
N TYR A 79 10.03 2.45 -12.81
CA TYR A 79 8.88 2.44 -11.91
C TYR A 79 9.13 1.54 -10.70
N ARG A 80 9.59 0.30 -10.90
CA ARG A 80 9.94 -0.62 -9.80
C ARG A 80 10.95 0.01 -8.85
N ILE A 81 11.99 0.65 -9.36
CA ILE A 81 13.01 1.33 -8.54
C ILE A 81 12.39 2.48 -7.74
N LEU A 82 11.52 3.28 -8.36
CA LEU A 82 10.82 4.38 -7.69
C LEU A 82 9.94 3.84 -6.55
N VAL A 83 9.13 2.80 -6.79
CA VAL A 83 8.32 2.14 -5.75
C VAL A 83 9.19 1.60 -4.62
N THR A 84 10.31 0.94 -4.93
CA THR A 84 11.24 0.43 -3.92
C THR A 84 11.82 1.54 -3.02
N ARG A 85 11.98 2.76 -3.54
CA ARG A 85 12.49 3.92 -2.80
C ARG A 85 11.44 4.62 -1.93
N VAL A 86 10.14 4.38 -2.14
CA VAL A 86 9.09 4.96 -1.30
C VAL A 86 9.28 4.48 0.14
N ASP A 87 9.32 5.42 1.08
CA ASP A 87 9.28 5.11 2.51
C ASP A 87 7.84 4.73 2.90
N ALA A 88 7.60 3.42 3.04
CA ALA A 88 6.27 2.91 3.40
C ALA A 88 5.98 3.03 4.91
N SER A 89 6.90 3.56 5.71
CA SER A 89 6.68 3.90 7.11
C SER A 89 6.12 5.32 7.29
N ASP A 90 6.09 6.12 6.23
CA ASP A 90 5.36 7.39 6.22
C ASP A 90 3.86 7.11 6.02
N VAL A 91 3.02 7.60 6.93
CA VAL A 91 1.56 7.50 6.83
C VAL A 91 1.00 8.26 5.61
N ASN A 92 1.77 9.24 5.11
CA ASN A 92 1.45 10.04 3.94
C ASN A 92 2.22 9.60 2.68
N ALA A 93 2.79 8.38 2.68
CA ALA A 93 3.58 7.87 1.57
C ALA A 93 2.83 8.00 0.23
N VAL A 94 3.49 8.65 -0.74
CA VAL A 94 2.96 8.80 -2.10
C VAL A 94 3.66 7.83 -3.03
N PHE A 95 2.87 6.98 -3.69
CA PHE A 95 3.38 6.01 -4.65
C PHE A 95 3.45 6.60 -6.06
N PRO A 96 4.48 6.24 -6.85
CA PRO A 96 4.58 6.70 -8.23
C PRO A 96 3.43 6.14 -9.07
N VAL A 97 3.10 6.86 -10.15
CA VAL A 97 2.10 6.42 -11.13
C VAL A 97 2.71 5.29 -11.98
N LYS A 98 1.90 4.28 -12.29
CA LYS A 98 2.29 3.16 -13.15
C LYS A 98 2.57 3.66 -14.56
N PRO A 99 3.61 3.14 -15.24
CA PRO A 99 3.78 3.38 -16.66
C PRO A 99 2.70 2.63 -17.45
N GLU A 100 2.51 3.03 -18.71
CA GLU A 100 1.63 2.36 -19.66
C GLU A 100 2.21 1.02 -20.13
#